data_AF-A1U414-F1
#
_entry.id   AF-A1U414-F1
#
_cell.length_a   1.000
_cell.length_b   1.000
_cell.length_c   1.000
_cell.angle_alpha   90.00
_cell.angle_beta   90.00
_cell.angle_gamma   90.00
#
_symmetry.space_group_name_H-M   'P 1'
#
loop_
_entity.id
_entity.type
_entity.pdbx_description
1 polymer ?
#
loop_
_entity_poly.entity_id
_entity_poly.type
_entity_poly.pdbx_seq_one_letter_code
_entity_poly.pdbx_strand_id
1 'polypeptide(L)'
;MNHAFWGLALSVKGMLCYAQAFGTIPPACVRTTRTDCKGLCMKRTGLKSSMNRHQKVLCVILLPMVILSVPQIFGPKNFLPNPEVATIALYLSAFVVIVVSLWAGYLLHTGKITPDPQWHSFGLGKKCLTFIGCPLLLWIMCHLSFGYTVPRIWTMLDSEARTVAYQVTKNRGGGRHSCSYQLENDQLDRMYFEICVPRDFWYRLPDGPFIATFKVEQSPLGMTFKGTGVNWAPFSSEPNHKG
;
A
#
# COMPACT_ATOMS: atom_id res chain seq x y z
N MET A 1 -6.03 -9.80 21.73
CA MET A 1 -5.12 -8.82 21.10
C MET A 1 -5.73 -8.35 19.77
N ASN A 2 -6.62 -7.34 19.79
CA ASN A 2 -7.48 -6.97 18.66
C ASN A 2 -7.34 -5.50 18.19
N HIS A 3 -6.22 -4.83 18.48
CA HIS A 3 -6.06 -3.39 18.21
C HIS A 3 -5.34 -3.02 16.91
N ALA A 4 -4.78 -3.97 16.15
CA ALA A 4 -4.10 -3.67 14.88
C ALA A 4 -5.04 -3.66 13.65
N PHE A 5 -6.22 -4.28 13.74
CA PHE A 5 -7.14 -4.43 12.60
C PHE A 5 -7.92 -3.14 12.28
N TRP A 6 -7.98 -2.20 13.22
CA TRP A 6 -8.59 -0.89 12.99
C TRP A 6 -7.71 0.06 12.19
N GLY A 7 -6.39 -0.11 12.17
CA GLY A 7 -5.45 0.80 11.48
C GLY A 7 -5.54 0.76 9.95
N LEU A 8 -5.84 -0.39 9.36
CA LEU A 8 -5.99 -0.55 7.90
C LEU A 8 -7.43 -0.36 7.41
N ALA A 9 -8.43 -0.67 8.23
CA ALA A 9 -9.82 -0.27 7.97
C ALA A 9 -9.99 1.27 8.04
N LEU A 10 -9.12 1.95 8.79
CA LEU A 10 -8.93 3.41 8.78
C LEU A 10 -8.19 3.94 7.54
N SER A 11 -7.57 3.11 6.69
CA SER A 11 -6.97 3.57 5.44
C SER A 11 -8.04 3.84 4.38
N VAL A 12 -9.03 2.94 4.26
CA VAL A 12 -10.19 3.15 3.37
C VAL A 12 -11.21 4.09 4.02
N LYS A 13 -11.48 4.00 5.34
CA LYS A 13 -12.34 4.99 6.04
C LYS A 13 -11.69 6.37 6.17
N GLY A 14 -10.37 6.46 6.25
CA GLY A 14 -9.59 7.71 6.30
C GLY A 14 -9.44 8.35 4.92
N MET A 15 -9.35 7.55 3.85
CA MET A 15 -9.54 8.06 2.48
C MET A 15 -11.01 8.38 2.18
N LEU A 16 -11.96 7.67 2.79
CA LEU A 16 -13.35 8.11 2.86
C LEU A 16 -13.46 9.42 3.64
N CYS A 17 -12.62 9.71 4.64
CA CYS A 17 -12.53 11.03 5.25
C CYS A 17 -11.90 12.07 4.32
N TYR A 18 -10.95 11.69 3.45
CA TYR A 18 -10.44 12.56 2.36
C TYR A 18 -11.51 12.76 1.28
N ALA A 19 -12.34 11.77 1.01
CA ALA A 19 -13.48 11.82 0.09
C ALA A 19 -14.70 12.53 0.72
N GLN A 20 -14.86 12.46 2.05
CA GLN A 20 -15.90 13.14 2.84
C GLN A 20 -15.52 14.59 3.05
N ALA A 21 -14.26 14.92 3.33
CA ALA A 21 -13.76 16.31 3.36
C ALA A 21 -13.91 17.03 2.00
N PHE A 22 -14.08 16.26 0.91
CA PHE A 22 -14.24 16.73 -0.47
C PHE A 22 -15.54 16.26 -1.15
N GLY A 23 -16.56 15.82 -0.38
CA GLY A 23 -17.95 15.71 -0.81
C GLY A 23 -18.37 14.55 -1.73
N THR A 24 -17.70 13.40 -1.72
CA THR A 24 -17.98 12.32 -2.71
C THR A 24 -18.75 11.10 -2.19
N ILE A 25 -18.99 10.94 -0.89
CA ILE A 25 -19.68 9.73 -0.38
C ILE A 25 -20.73 10.08 0.69
N PRO A 26 -22.03 9.84 0.46
CA PRO A 26 -23.05 10.00 1.50
C PRO A 26 -22.86 8.95 2.59
N PRO A 27 -23.13 9.27 3.88
CA PRO A 27 -23.07 8.28 4.95
C PRO A 27 -24.10 7.18 4.69
N ALA A 28 -23.67 5.92 4.75
CA ALA A 28 -24.55 4.77 4.66
C ALA A 28 -25.51 4.75 5.87
N CYS A 29 -26.81 4.86 5.63
CA CYS A 29 -27.83 4.61 6.65
C CYS A 29 -27.81 3.13 7.03
N VAL A 30 -27.41 2.83 8.26
CA VAL A 30 -27.76 1.57 8.92
C VAL A 30 -29.27 1.60 9.15
N ARG A 31 -30.01 0.74 8.45
CA ARG A 31 -31.45 0.56 8.62
C ARG A 31 -31.69 -0.16 9.95
N THR A 32 -31.81 0.58 11.04
CA THR A 32 -32.35 0.04 12.30
C THR A 32 -33.86 -0.17 12.14
N THR A 33 -34.28 -1.43 12.10
CA THR A 33 -35.68 -1.85 12.22
C THR A 33 -36.15 -1.60 13.65
N ARG A 34 -36.67 -0.41 13.93
CA ARG A 34 -37.45 -0.16 15.15
C ARG A 34 -38.62 0.76 14.81
N THR A 35 -39.82 0.30 15.12
CA THR A 35 -41.12 0.84 14.69
C THR A 35 -41.63 2.03 15.52
N ASP A 36 -40.75 2.85 16.09
CA ASP A 36 -41.16 3.99 16.91
C ASP A 36 -40.27 5.22 16.68
N CYS A 37 -40.53 5.93 15.59
CA CYS A 37 -40.15 7.33 15.39
C CYS A 37 -41.09 7.98 14.37
N LYS A 38 -42.30 8.33 14.80
CA LYS A 38 -43.13 9.32 14.11
C LYS A 38 -42.45 10.68 14.27
N GLY A 39 -42.14 11.36 13.16
CA GLY A 39 -42.03 12.83 13.17
C GLY A 39 -40.67 13.49 12.98
N LEU A 40 -39.70 12.88 12.29
CA LEU A 40 -38.52 13.60 11.78
C LEU A 40 -38.22 13.17 10.34
N CYS A 41 -39.08 13.59 9.41
CA CYS A 41 -38.69 13.70 8.01
C CYS A 41 -37.61 14.80 7.92
N MET A 42 -36.35 14.44 8.16
CA MET A 42 -35.23 15.26 7.72
C MET A 42 -35.40 15.43 6.22
N LYS A 43 -35.71 16.68 5.84
CA LYS A 43 -35.75 17.16 4.46
C LYS A 43 -34.52 16.60 3.77
N ARG A 44 -34.73 15.68 2.84
CA ARG A 44 -33.70 15.14 1.96
C ARG A 44 -33.26 16.29 1.06
N THR A 45 -32.47 17.20 1.59
CA THR A 45 -31.62 18.06 0.78
C THR A 45 -30.62 17.09 0.17
N GLY A 46 -30.91 16.68 -1.07
CA GLY A 46 -29.89 16.13 -1.94
C GLY A 46 -28.82 17.20 -2.08
N LEU A 47 -27.86 17.23 -1.15
CA LEU A 47 -26.58 17.88 -1.35
C LEU A 47 -25.89 17.07 -2.44
N LYS A 48 -26.26 17.38 -3.69
CA LYS A 48 -25.34 17.25 -4.81
C LYS A 48 -24.24 18.25 -4.50
N SER A 49 -23.29 17.86 -3.66
CA SER A 49 -22.06 18.61 -3.43
C SER A 49 -21.35 18.63 -4.77
N SER A 50 -21.61 19.69 -5.54
CA SER A 50 -21.00 19.87 -6.85
C SER A 50 -19.54 20.20 -6.61
N MET A 51 -18.67 19.19 -6.62
CA MET A 51 -17.23 19.37 -6.54
C MET A 51 -16.79 20.46 -7.52
N ASN A 52 -16.01 21.43 -7.04
CA ASN A 52 -15.43 22.47 -7.87
C ASN A 52 -14.49 21.82 -8.92
N ARG A 53 -14.32 22.47 -10.07
CA ARG A 53 -13.39 22.07 -11.15
C ARG A 53 -12.00 21.74 -10.61
N HIS A 54 -11.47 22.55 -9.68
CA HIS A 54 -10.17 22.31 -9.07
C HIS A 54 -10.13 21.02 -8.22
N GLN A 55 -11.20 20.72 -7.47
CA GLN A 55 -11.32 19.47 -6.72
C GLN A 55 -11.39 18.27 -7.65
N LYS A 56 -12.11 18.38 -8.77
CA LYS A 56 -12.17 17.32 -9.79
C LYS A 56 -10.80 17.03 -10.39
N VAL A 57 -10.02 18.06 -10.72
CA VAL A 57 -8.67 17.89 -11.25
C VAL A 57 -7.76 17.20 -10.23
N LEU A 58 -7.77 17.63 -8.96
CA LEU A 58 -7.02 16.95 -7.90
C LEU A 58 -7.42 15.47 -7.78
N CYS A 59 -8.72 15.17 -7.77
CA CYS A 59 -9.19 13.79 -7.72
C CYS A 59 -8.73 12.96 -8.92
N VAL A 60 -8.78 13.50 -10.15
CA VAL A 60 -8.33 12.80 -11.36
C VAL A 60 -6.83 12.48 -11.31
N ILE A 61 -6.01 13.36 -10.72
CA ILE A 61 -4.57 13.15 -10.58
C ILE A 61 -4.26 12.13 -9.47
N LEU A 62 -4.96 12.21 -8.34
CA LEU A 62 -4.63 11.43 -7.14
C LEU A 62 -5.28 10.04 -7.13
N LEU A 63 -6.46 9.89 -7.71
CA LEU A 63 -7.20 8.63 -7.72
C LEU A 63 -6.41 7.48 -8.38
N PRO A 64 -5.72 7.65 -9.53
CA PRO A 64 -4.88 6.61 -10.09
C PRO A 64 -3.81 6.11 -9.12
N MET A 65 -3.18 7.00 -8.35
CA MET A 65 -2.14 6.62 -7.38
C MET A 65 -2.69 5.78 -6.23
N VAL A 66 -3.95 6.02 -5.85
CA VAL A 66 -4.64 5.19 -4.85
C VAL A 66 -5.04 3.85 -5.45
N ILE A 67 -5.56 3.82 -6.68
CA ILE A 67 -5.95 2.57 -7.34
C ILE A 67 -4.72 1.67 -7.54
N LEU A 68 -3.59 2.26 -7.96
CA LEU A 68 -2.35 1.54 -8.18
C LEU A 68 -1.71 1.03 -6.88
N SER A 69 -1.98 1.60 -5.72
CA SER A 69 -1.41 1.07 -4.47
C SER A 69 -2.18 -0.15 -3.94
N VAL A 70 -3.45 -0.31 -4.29
CA VAL A 70 -4.33 -1.40 -3.82
C VAL A 70 -3.75 -2.80 -4.09
N PRO A 71 -3.25 -3.13 -5.31
CA PRO A 71 -2.63 -4.43 -5.56
C PRO A 71 -1.44 -4.74 -4.66
N GLN A 72 -0.67 -3.73 -4.25
CA GLN A 72 0.47 -3.94 -3.36
C GLN A 72 0.07 -4.09 -1.89
N ILE A 73 -1.05 -3.47 -1.48
CA ILE A 73 -1.57 -3.56 -0.11
C ILE A 73 -2.27 -4.90 0.13
N PHE A 74 -3.08 -5.34 -0.83
CA PHE A 74 -3.98 -6.49 -0.66
C PHE A 74 -3.63 -7.69 -1.54
N GLY A 75 -2.82 -7.49 -2.58
CA GLY A 75 -2.40 -8.54 -3.48
C GLY A 75 -1.11 -9.23 -3.02
N PRO A 76 -0.58 -10.14 -3.86
CA PRO A 76 0.62 -10.90 -3.53
C PRO A 76 1.84 -9.98 -3.54
N LYS A 77 2.60 -9.99 -2.43
CA LYS A 77 3.80 -9.19 -2.23
C LYS A 77 5.06 -9.89 -2.76
N ASN A 78 5.03 -10.35 -4.00
CA ASN A 78 6.10 -11.16 -4.59
C ASN A 78 7.00 -10.39 -5.56
N PHE A 79 6.92 -9.05 -5.57
CA PHE A 79 7.74 -8.19 -6.41
C PHE A 79 8.79 -7.46 -5.58
N LEU A 80 10.05 -7.57 -6.00
CA LEU A 80 11.16 -6.85 -5.42
C LEU A 80 11.64 -5.78 -6.42
N PRO A 81 11.51 -4.48 -6.11
CA PRO A 81 12.04 -3.43 -6.97
C PRO A 81 13.57 -3.42 -6.95
N ASN A 82 14.16 -2.95 -8.06
CA ASN A 82 15.57 -2.59 -8.07
C ASN A 82 15.82 -1.49 -7.01
N PRO A 83 16.86 -1.59 -6.16
CA PRO A 83 17.18 -0.59 -5.15
C PRO A 83 17.22 0.85 -5.69
N GLU A 84 17.80 1.06 -6.88
CA GLU A 84 17.86 2.39 -7.50
C GLU A 84 16.45 2.94 -7.81
N VAL A 85 15.58 2.08 -8.36
CA VAL A 85 14.19 2.43 -8.66
C VAL A 85 13.40 2.70 -7.38
N ALA A 86 13.62 1.91 -6.32
CA ALA A 86 12.99 2.15 -5.02
C ALA A 86 13.40 3.50 -4.43
N THR A 87 14.68 3.85 -4.50
CA THR A 87 15.21 5.15 -4.05
C THR A 87 14.64 6.31 -4.87
N ILE A 88 14.62 6.19 -6.21
CA ILE A 88 14.03 7.21 -7.09
C ILE A 88 12.54 7.36 -6.78
N ALA A 89 11.81 6.26 -6.61
CA ALA A 89 10.38 6.28 -6.28
C ALA A 89 10.10 6.94 -4.92
N LEU A 90 10.99 6.79 -3.93
CA LEU A 90 10.90 7.47 -2.64
C LEU A 90 11.02 9.00 -2.79
N TYR A 91 12.00 9.48 -3.56
CA TYR A 91 12.18 10.91 -3.80
C TYR A 91 11.06 11.49 -4.65
N LEU A 92 10.66 10.77 -5.71
CA LEU A 92 9.59 11.20 -6.60
C LEU A 92 8.25 11.28 -5.86
N SER A 93 7.93 10.28 -5.02
CA SER A 93 6.69 10.30 -4.23
C SER A 93 6.69 11.46 -3.23
N ALA A 94 7.81 11.72 -2.55
CA ALA A 94 7.94 12.86 -1.63
C ALA A 94 7.74 14.20 -2.36
N PHE A 95 8.38 14.37 -3.51
CA PHE A 95 8.24 15.58 -4.33
C PHE A 95 6.78 15.81 -4.76
N VAL A 96 6.10 14.79 -5.29
CA VAL A 96 4.70 14.88 -5.71
C VAL A 96 3.80 15.29 -4.54
N VAL A 97 4.00 14.68 -3.35
CA VAL A 97 3.21 15.01 -2.16
C VAL A 97 3.41 16.45 -1.72
N ILE A 98 4.66 16.95 -1.74
CA ILE A 98 4.96 18.35 -1.40
C ILE A 98 4.23 19.28 -2.36
N VAL A 99 4.36 19.06 -3.68
CA VAL A 99 3.72 19.90 -4.70
C VAL A 99 2.20 19.88 -4.57
N VAL A 100 1.60 18.69 -4.41
CA VAL A 100 0.14 18.54 -4.23
C VAL A 100 -0.32 19.19 -2.94
N SER A 101 0.43 19.05 -1.85
CA SER A 101 0.06 19.64 -0.55
C SER A 101 0.13 21.16 -0.59
N LEU A 102 1.17 21.74 -1.20
CA LEU A 102 1.28 23.18 -1.42
C LEU A 102 0.15 23.70 -2.31
N TRP A 103 -0.17 22.98 -3.39
CA TRP A 103 -1.24 23.38 -4.30
C TRP A 103 -2.61 23.29 -3.63
N ALA A 104 -2.90 22.22 -2.90
CA ALA A 104 -4.12 22.07 -2.12
C ALA A 104 -4.24 23.14 -1.04
N GLY A 105 -3.15 23.43 -0.32
CA GLY A 105 -3.08 24.52 0.67
C GLY A 105 -3.36 25.88 0.06
N TYR A 106 -2.78 26.18 -1.10
CA TYR A 106 -3.06 27.42 -1.85
C TYR A 106 -4.53 27.53 -2.28
N LEU A 107 -5.10 26.44 -2.80
CA LEU A 107 -6.51 26.41 -3.21
C LEU A 107 -7.48 26.53 -2.04
N LEU A 108 -7.13 25.99 -0.87
CA LEU A 108 -7.88 26.19 0.38
C LEU A 108 -7.77 27.64 0.87
N HIS A 109 -6.56 28.21 0.89
CA HIS A 109 -6.34 29.60 1.32
C HIS A 109 -7.07 30.61 0.44
N THR A 110 -7.11 30.37 -0.87
CA THR A 110 -7.82 31.24 -1.83
C THR A 110 -9.32 30.99 -1.91
N GLY A 111 -9.87 30.09 -1.09
CA GLY A 111 -11.30 29.75 -1.10
C GLY A 111 -11.79 29.05 -2.37
N LYS A 112 -10.88 28.64 -3.27
CA LYS A 112 -11.21 27.91 -4.51
C LYS A 112 -11.65 26.48 -4.23
N ILE A 113 -11.31 25.93 -3.07
CA ILE A 113 -11.81 24.67 -2.57
C ILE A 113 -12.72 24.96 -1.38
N THR A 114 -13.96 24.53 -1.46
CA THR A 114 -14.89 24.52 -0.33
C THR A 114 -14.70 23.23 0.45
N PRO A 115 -14.20 23.28 1.70
CA PRO A 115 -14.15 22.10 2.55
C PRO A 115 -15.57 21.64 2.89
N ASP A 116 -15.70 20.36 3.23
CA ASP A 116 -16.99 19.84 3.71
C ASP A 116 -17.49 20.65 4.93
N PRO A 117 -18.80 20.94 5.04
CA PRO A 117 -19.34 21.67 6.18
C PRO A 117 -18.94 21.09 7.55
N GLN A 118 -18.73 19.77 7.65
CA GLN A 118 -18.24 19.11 8.86
C GLN A 118 -16.81 19.49 9.24
N TRP A 119 -16.01 19.99 8.31
CA TRP A 119 -14.67 20.49 8.59
C TRP A 119 -14.66 21.62 9.62
N HIS A 120 -15.67 22.50 9.54
CA HIS A 120 -15.79 23.63 10.46
C HIS A 120 -16.10 23.17 11.90
N SER A 121 -16.80 22.05 12.07
CA SER A 121 -17.13 21.48 13.38
C SER A 121 -15.99 20.65 14.01
N PHE A 122 -14.90 20.40 13.28
CA PHE A 122 -13.75 19.67 13.81
C PHE A 122 -12.89 20.54 14.74
N GLY A 123 -12.55 19.98 15.91
CA GLY A 123 -11.58 20.56 16.84
C GLY A 123 -10.14 20.57 16.28
N LEU A 124 -9.27 21.36 16.90
CA LEU A 124 -7.89 21.59 16.43
C LEU A 124 -7.09 20.28 16.23
N GLY A 125 -7.19 19.34 17.16
CA GLY A 125 -6.47 18.06 17.06
C GLY A 125 -6.85 17.24 15.82
N LYS A 126 -8.14 17.19 15.47
CA LYS A 126 -8.61 16.50 14.26
C LYS A 126 -8.12 17.20 12.99
N LYS A 127 -8.12 18.53 12.99
CA LYS A 127 -7.59 19.33 11.87
C LYS A 127 -6.09 19.10 11.68
N CYS A 128 -5.28 19.15 12.75
CA CYS A 128 -3.85 18.83 12.70
C CYS A 128 -3.60 17.40 12.21
N LEU A 129 -4.35 16.43 12.71
CA LEU A 129 -4.25 15.04 12.26
C LEU A 129 -4.55 14.90 10.76
N THR A 130 -5.53 15.63 10.23
CA THR A 130 -5.80 15.64 8.78
C THR A 130 -4.67 16.32 8.00
N PHE A 131 -4.16 17.46 8.47
CA PHE A 131 -3.07 18.18 7.79
C PHE A 131 -1.76 17.40 7.73
N ILE A 132 -1.45 16.57 8.74
CA ILE A 132 -0.24 15.74 8.76
C ILE A 132 -0.52 14.37 8.14
N GLY A 133 -1.63 13.75 8.51
CA GLY A 133 -1.98 12.40 8.11
C GLY A 133 -2.31 12.27 6.63
N CYS A 134 -2.93 13.26 6.00
CA CYS A 134 -3.27 13.18 4.59
C CYS A 134 -2.05 13.22 3.66
N PRO A 135 -1.10 14.16 3.81
CA PRO A 135 0.16 14.10 3.06
C PRO A 135 0.94 12.81 3.31
N LEU A 136 1.00 12.34 4.55
CA LEU A 136 1.70 11.10 4.88
C LEU A 136 1.07 9.88 4.21
N LEU A 137 -0.26 9.77 4.27
CA LEU A 137 -1.00 8.68 3.60
C LEU A 137 -0.80 8.74 2.09
N LEU A 138 -0.92 9.93 1.49
CA LEU A 138 -0.70 10.12 0.06
C LEU A 138 0.72 9.72 -0.33
N TRP A 139 1.71 10.07 0.49
CA TRP A 139 3.10 9.69 0.25
C TRP A 139 3.30 8.18 0.23
N ILE A 140 2.75 7.46 1.21
CA ILE A 140 2.78 5.99 1.22
C ILE A 140 2.12 5.44 -0.05
N MET A 141 0.95 5.94 -0.45
CA MET A 141 0.26 5.46 -1.66
C MET A 141 1.06 5.74 -2.93
N CYS A 142 1.64 6.93 -3.07
CA CYS A 142 2.50 7.27 -4.20
C CYS A 142 3.77 6.41 -4.22
N HIS A 143 4.39 6.17 -3.06
CA HIS A 143 5.57 5.32 -2.97
C HIS A 143 5.27 3.87 -3.35
N LEU A 144 4.15 3.31 -2.89
CA LEU A 144 3.69 1.97 -3.30
C LEU A 144 3.42 1.89 -4.80
N SER A 145 2.80 2.93 -5.37
CA SER A 145 2.48 2.97 -6.80
C SER A 145 3.72 3.07 -7.67
N PHE A 146 4.62 4.02 -7.40
CA PHE A 146 5.84 4.23 -8.19
C PHE A 146 6.94 3.20 -7.91
N GLY A 147 7.07 2.75 -6.66
CA GLY A 147 8.13 1.85 -6.24
C GLY A 147 7.81 0.38 -6.48
N TYR A 148 6.53 -0.01 -6.51
CA TYR A 148 6.13 -1.41 -6.59
C TYR A 148 5.19 -1.68 -7.75
N THR A 149 3.99 -1.08 -7.78
CA THR A 149 2.97 -1.49 -8.75
C THR A 149 3.33 -1.15 -10.19
N VAL A 150 3.81 0.06 -10.47
CA VAL A 150 4.21 0.46 -11.82
C VAL A 150 5.40 -0.37 -12.32
N PRO A 151 6.51 -0.50 -11.58
CA PRO A 151 7.62 -1.40 -11.92
C PRO A 151 7.19 -2.85 -12.13
N ARG A 152 6.24 -3.33 -11.32
CA ARG A 152 5.68 -4.68 -11.44
C ARG A 152 4.90 -4.86 -12.72
N ILE A 153 4.00 -3.93 -13.06
CA ILE A 153 3.25 -3.98 -14.32
C ILE A 153 4.22 -3.98 -15.49
N TRP A 154 5.24 -3.14 -15.46
CA TRP A 154 6.29 -3.14 -16.49
C TRP A 154 6.99 -4.50 -16.59
N THR A 155 7.41 -5.07 -15.45
CA THR A 155 8.07 -6.38 -15.41
C THR A 155 7.16 -7.50 -15.93
N MET A 156 5.84 -7.40 -15.78
CA MET A 156 4.89 -8.35 -16.39
C MET A 156 4.82 -8.24 -17.92
N LEU A 157 5.04 -7.03 -18.46
CA LEU A 157 4.98 -6.77 -19.90
C LEU A 157 6.31 -7.06 -20.60
N ASP A 158 7.42 -6.79 -19.92
CA ASP A 158 8.78 -6.89 -20.45
C ASP A 158 9.71 -7.49 -19.38
N SER A 159 9.90 -8.81 -19.43
CA SER A 159 10.82 -9.51 -18.55
C SER A 159 11.49 -10.71 -19.19
N GLU A 160 12.64 -11.05 -18.62
CA GLU A 160 13.37 -12.28 -18.91
C GLU A 160 13.33 -13.22 -17.70
N ALA A 161 13.21 -14.52 -17.96
CA ALA A 161 13.34 -15.52 -16.92
C ALA A 161 14.82 -15.67 -16.50
N ARG A 162 15.09 -15.48 -15.21
CA ARG A 162 16.42 -15.61 -14.60
C ARG A 162 16.38 -16.51 -13.37
N THR A 163 17.54 -17.07 -13.02
CA THR A 163 17.73 -17.81 -11.77
C THR A 163 18.60 -16.99 -10.83
N VAL A 164 18.12 -16.75 -9.61
CA VAL A 164 18.80 -15.96 -8.58
C VAL A 164 18.92 -16.78 -7.31
N ALA A 165 20.03 -16.61 -6.58
CA ALA A 165 20.27 -17.32 -5.33
C ALA A 165 20.29 -16.34 -4.16
N TYR A 166 19.52 -16.64 -3.11
CA TYR A 166 19.48 -15.84 -1.89
C TYR A 166 19.71 -16.72 -0.67
N GLN A 167 20.46 -16.21 0.31
CA GLN A 167 20.46 -16.79 1.64
C GLN A 167 19.13 -16.48 2.31
N VAL A 168 18.44 -17.52 2.77
CA VAL A 168 17.11 -17.37 3.37
C VAL A 168 17.00 -18.19 4.65
N THR A 169 16.08 -17.79 5.50
CA THR A 169 15.65 -18.50 6.69
C THR A 169 14.16 -18.77 6.63
N LYS A 170 13.71 -19.79 7.36
CA LYS A 170 12.28 -20.09 7.49
C LYS A 170 11.62 -19.05 8.39
N ASN A 171 10.50 -18.52 7.94
CA ASN A 171 9.63 -17.70 8.79
C ASN A 171 8.17 -18.14 8.65
N ARG A 172 7.38 -17.93 9.69
CA ARG A 172 5.94 -18.22 9.74
C ARG A 172 5.18 -16.90 9.76
N GLY A 173 4.47 -16.61 8.67
CA GLY A 173 3.67 -15.39 8.59
C GLY A 173 2.45 -15.47 9.51
N GLY A 174 2.09 -14.32 10.09
CA GLY A 174 0.97 -14.18 11.03
C GLY A 174 -0.15 -13.22 10.56
N GLY A 175 0.02 -12.57 9.41
CA GLY A 175 -0.92 -11.56 8.91
C GLY A 175 -2.06 -12.14 8.07
N ARG A 176 -3.25 -11.53 8.13
CA ARG A 176 -4.43 -11.93 7.32
C ARG A 176 -4.17 -11.91 5.81
N HIS A 177 -3.30 -11.01 5.35
CA HIS A 177 -2.92 -10.82 3.94
C HIS A 177 -1.47 -11.24 3.67
N SER A 178 -0.86 -11.99 4.59
CA SER A 178 0.51 -12.48 4.48
C SER A 178 0.49 -14.00 4.35
N CYS A 179 1.52 -14.55 3.71
CA CYS A 179 1.67 -15.98 3.54
C CYS A 179 2.01 -16.68 4.86
N SER A 180 1.28 -17.74 5.21
CA SER A 180 1.55 -18.47 6.47
C SER A 180 2.92 -19.14 6.52
N TYR A 181 3.45 -19.54 5.36
CA TYR A 181 4.75 -20.19 5.21
C TYR A 181 5.58 -19.38 4.24
N GLN A 182 6.66 -18.78 4.74
CA GLN A 182 7.48 -17.86 3.98
C GLN A 182 8.97 -18.08 4.20
N LEU A 183 9.76 -17.62 3.23
CA LEU A 183 11.21 -17.52 3.30
C LEU A 183 11.59 -16.07 3.45
N GLU A 184 12.61 -15.82 4.25
CA GLU A 184 13.01 -14.50 4.67
C GLU A 184 14.49 -14.29 4.41
N ASN A 185 14.86 -13.10 4.00
CA ASN A 185 16.24 -12.69 3.81
C ASN A 185 16.42 -11.34 4.52
N ASP A 186 17.50 -11.20 5.29
CA ASP A 186 17.73 -10.01 6.11
C ASP A 186 18.05 -8.75 5.30
N GLN A 187 18.40 -8.90 4.02
CA GLN A 187 18.64 -7.80 3.08
C GLN A 187 17.36 -7.34 2.36
N LEU A 188 16.24 -8.06 2.51
CA LEU A 188 14.97 -7.76 1.83
C LEU A 188 13.95 -7.19 2.81
N ASP A 189 13.30 -6.09 2.42
CA ASP A 189 12.27 -5.45 3.26
C ASP A 189 10.99 -6.30 3.32
N ARG A 190 10.74 -6.88 4.50
CA ARG A 190 9.63 -7.78 4.80
C ARG A 190 8.27 -7.10 4.75
N MET A 191 8.21 -5.76 4.83
CA MET A 191 6.94 -5.05 4.86
C MET A 191 6.23 -5.12 3.50
N TYR A 192 7.01 -5.05 2.43
CA TYR A 192 6.53 -4.92 1.05
C TYR A 192 6.90 -6.10 0.15
N PHE A 193 7.64 -7.09 0.67
CA PHE A 193 8.03 -8.27 -0.07
C PHE A 193 7.97 -9.53 0.81
N GLU A 194 7.38 -10.60 0.26
CA GLU A 194 7.18 -11.89 0.92
C GLU A 194 7.45 -13.02 -0.09
N ILE A 195 8.33 -13.97 0.29
CA ILE A 195 8.58 -15.18 -0.50
C ILE A 195 7.71 -16.31 0.04
N CYS A 196 6.56 -16.54 -0.60
CA CYS A 196 5.61 -17.56 -0.18
C CYS A 196 6.02 -18.96 -0.67
N VAL A 197 5.97 -19.95 0.23
CA VAL A 197 6.26 -21.35 -0.12
C VAL A 197 5.14 -22.30 0.32
N PRO A 198 4.93 -23.44 -0.37
CA PRO A 198 3.97 -24.45 0.05
C PRO A 198 4.31 -25.03 1.43
N ARG A 199 3.27 -25.35 2.23
CA ARG A 199 3.41 -25.94 3.57
C ARG A 199 4.34 -27.14 3.59
N ASP A 200 4.10 -28.11 2.71
CA ASP A 200 4.83 -29.39 2.70
C ASP A 200 6.28 -29.20 2.27
N PHE A 201 6.56 -28.16 1.48
CA PHE A 201 7.93 -27.78 1.16
C PHE A 201 8.60 -27.11 2.36
N TRP A 202 7.92 -26.18 3.02
CA TRP A 202 8.46 -25.45 4.18
C TRP A 202 8.89 -26.38 5.33
N TYR A 203 8.12 -27.44 5.62
CA TYR A 203 8.48 -28.40 6.66
C TYR A 203 9.71 -29.27 6.32
N ARG A 204 10.10 -29.36 5.04
CA ARG A 204 11.29 -30.09 4.60
C ARG A 204 12.55 -29.23 4.54
N LEU A 205 12.41 -27.92 4.73
CA LEU A 205 13.54 -26.98 4.69
C LEU A 205 14.31 -26.97 6.01
N PRO A 206 15.63 -26.68 5.98
CA PRO A 206 16.45 -26.57 7.17
C PRO A 206 15.91 -25.54 8.17
N ASP A 207 16.16 -25.75 9.47
CA ASP A 207 15.81 -24.77 10.52
C ASP A 207 16.75 -23.54 10.52
N GLY A 208 18.01 -23.72 10.10
CA GLY A 208 19.00 -22.64 9.98
C GLY A 208 19.01 -21.94 8.61
N PRO A 209 19.88 -20.93 8.41
CA PRO A 209 20.06 -20.27 7.13
C PRO A 209 20.52 -21.24 6.02
N PHE A 210 19.95 -21.10 4.82
CA PHE A 210 20.33 -21.91 3.65
C PHE A 210 20.27 -21.08 2.37
N ILE A 211 20.93 -21.54 1.31
CA ILE A 211 20.86 -20.87 0.00
C ILE A 211 19.69 -21.46 -0.79
N ALA A 212 18.75 -20.61 -1.16
CA ALA A 212 17.63 -20.95 -2.02
C ALA A 212 17.82 -20.31 -3.40
N THR A 213 17.67 -21.12 -4.45
CA THR A 213 17.68 -20.64 -5.84
C THR A 213 16.24 -20.47 -6.30
N PHE A 214 15.90 -19.30 -6.84
CA PHE A 214 14.58 -18.94 -7.32
C PHE A 214 14.61 -18.70 -8.82
N LYS A 215 13.57 -19.14 -9.52
CA LYS A 215 13.25 -18.66 -10.86
C LYS A 215 12.43 -17.39 -10.73
N VAL A 216 12.93 -16.30 -11.31
CA VAL A 216 12.31 -14.97 -11.25
C VAL A 216 12.11 -14.42 -12.65
N GLU A 217 11.11 -13.57 -12.80
CA GLU A 217 10.97 -12.71 -13.97
C GLU A 217 11.62 -11.38 -13.66
N GLN A 218 12.67 -11.03 -14.41
CA GLN A 218 13.48 -9.87 -14.14
C GLN A 218 13.37 -8.86 -15.27
N SER A 219 13.27 -7.59 -14.90
CA SER A 219 13.39 -6.42 -15.77
C SER A 219 14.38 -5.43 -15.15
N PRO A 220 14.76 -4.35 -15.85
CA PRO A 220 15.58 -3.29 -15.25
C PRO A 220 14.96 -2.66 -14.00
N LEU A 221 13.62 -2.71 -13.89
CA LEU A 221 12.89 -2.07 -12.78
C LEU A 221 12.78 -2.95 -11.53
N GLY A 222 13.08 -4.24 -11.63
CA GLY A 222 13.01 -5.17 -10.51
C GLY A 222 12.73 -6.60 -10.96
N MET A 223 12.30 -7.42 -10.01
CA MET A 223 12.03 -8.83 -10.28
C MET A 223 10.80 -9.36 -9.54
N THR A 224 10.05 -10.22 -10.23
CA THR A 224 8.89 -10.92 -9.69
C THR A 224 9.25 -12.38 -9.40
N PHE A 225 8.98 -12.82 -8.18
CA PHE A 225 9.16 -14.20 -7.77
C PHE A 225 7.93 -15.00 -8.19
N LYS A 226 8.12 -15.89 -9.17
CA LYS A 226 7.12 -16.90 -9.54
C LYS A 226 7.34 -18.13 -8.65
N GLY A 227 6.30 -18.52 -7.92
CA GLY A 227 6.38 -19.65 -6.99
C GLY A 227 6.78 -20.97 -7.67
N THR A 228 7.40 -21.83 -6.86
CA THR A 228 7.62 -23.29 -7.03
C THR A 228 8.68 -23.77 -8.03
N GLY A 229 9.86 -23.13 -8.04
CA GLY A 229 11.09 -23.73 -8.56
C GLY A 229 12.27 -23.49 -7.62
N VAL A 230 12.14 -23.89 -6.35
CA VAL A 230 13.18 -23.66 -5.33
C VAL A 230 14.06 -24.90 -5.19
N ASN A 231 15.24 -24.85 -5.79
CA ASN A 231 16.34 -25.77 -5.48
C ASN A 231 17.18 -25.12 -4.37
N TRP A 232 17.47 -25.86 -3.30
CA TRP A 232 18.23 -25.33 -2.17
C TRP A 232 19.44 -26.22 -1.84
N ALA A 233 20.47 -25.59 -1.30
CA ALA A 233 21.66 -26.25 -0.78
C ALA A 233 21.93 -25.75 0.65
N PRO A 234 22.41 -26.60 1.57
CA PRO A 234 22.81 -26.17 2.90
C PRO A 234 23.91 -25.12 2.81
N PHE A 235 23.86 -24.10 3.69
CA PHE A 235 24.91 -23.09 3.78
C PHE A 235 26.17 -23.74 4.36
N SER A 236 27.17 -24.03 3.53
CA SER A 236 28.46 -24.53 4.00
C SER A 236 29.32 -23.35 4.48
N SER A 237 29.51 -23.22 5.78
CA SER A 237 30.49 -22.30 6.38
C SER A 237 31.89 -22.92 6.43
N GLU A 238 32.31 -23.65 5.40
CA GLU A 238 33.68 -24.17 5.32
C GLU A 238 34.59 -23.14 4.65
N PRO A 239 35.59 -22.59 5.37
CA PRO A 239 36.62 -21.82 4.70
C PRO A 239 37.37 -22.77 3.76
N ASN A 240 37.55 -22.33 2.51
CA ASN A 240 38.52 -22.92 1.60
C ASN A 240 39.93 -22.76 2.20
N HIS A 241 40.32 -23.65 3.11
CA HIS A 241 41.72 -23.91 3.38
C HIS A 241 42.20 -24.89 2.31
N LYS A 242 42.71 -24.32 1.21
CA LYS A 242 43.71 -24.99 0.40
C LYS A 242 44.93 -25.24 1.29
N GLY A 243 45.32 -26.50 1.40
CA GLY A 243 46.63 -26.97 1.84
C GLY A 243 47.02 -28.11 0.91
#